data_AF-A0A7J9IKX5-F1
#
_entry.id   AF-A0A7J9IKX5-F1
#
_cell.length_a   1.000
_cell.length_b   1.000
_cell.length_c   1.000
_cell.angle_alpha   90.00
_cell.angle_beta   90.00
_cell.angle_gamma   90.00
#
_symmetry.space_group_name_H-M   'P 1'
#
loop_
_entity.id
_entity.type
_entity.pdbx_description
1 polymer ?
#
loop_
_entity_poly.entity_id
_entity_poly.type
_entity_poly.pdbx_seq_one_letter_code
_entity_poly.pdbx_strand_id
1 'polypeptide(L)'
;MREHWEWKYYVSMAYTNYAEALQQWPIECRDVALQYLKTSHEMVRNLLKALLGNLGVELDDSKIDTFIEKKMVNMNFYPTYGIGGLYVKVPKDVDMEKKGEWVEIPPIPGALVINVGDML
;
A
#
# COMPACT_ATOMS: atom_id res chain seq x y z
N MET A 1 9.91 -13.41 27.20
CA MET A 1 9.42 -12.49 26.17
C MET A 1 7.91 -12.66 26.08
N ARG A 2 7.13 -11.58 26.13
CA ARG A 2 5.69 -11.66 25.83
C ARG A 2 5.53 -11.51 24.33
N GLU A 3 4.96 -12.51 23.68
CA GLU A 3 4.55 -12.40 22.28
C GLU A 3 3.33 -11.49 22.22
N HIS A 4 3.43 -10.44 21.41
CA HIS A 4 2.32 -9.54 21.12
C HIS A 4 1.75 -9.95 19.76
N TRP A 5 0.53 -10.48 19.76
CA TRP A 5 -0.18 -10.86 18.54
C TRP A 5 -0.89 -9.64 17.97
N GLU A 6 -0.83 -9.47 16.65
CA GLU A 6 -1.62 -8.46 15.96
C GLU A 6 -3.10 -8.86 15.96
N TRP A 7 -3.98 -7.92 16.32
CA TRP A 7 -5.41 -8.15 16.29
C TRP A 7 -6.00 -7.92 14.89
N LYS A 8 -5.66 -8.82 13.96
CA LYS A 8 -6.15 -8.78 12.58
C LYS A 8 -6.23 -10.17 11.97
N TYR A 9 -7.15 -10.33 11.03
CA TYR A 9 -7.10 -11.41 10.04
C TYR A 9 -6.64 -10.82 8.72
N TYR A 10 -5.94 -11.61 7.90
CA TYR A 10 -5.51 -11.14 6.60
C TYR A 10 -5.40 -12.26 5.59
N VAL A 11 -5.56 -11.89 4.33
CA VAL A 11 -5.15 -12.68 3.17
C VAL A 11 -4.08 -11.88 2.44
N SER A 12 -2.93 -12.50 2.21
CA SER A 12 -1.80 -11.90 1.50
C SER A 12 -1.55 -12.67 0.22
N MET A 13 -1.58 -11.95 -0.91
CA MET A 13 -1.46 -12.54 -2.23
C MET A 13 -0.34 -11.86 -2.99
N ALA A 14 0.77 -12.58 -3.21
CA ALA A 14 1.83 -12.13 -4.10
C ALA A 14 1.37 -12.30 -5.56
N TYR A 15 1.64 -11.30 -6.39
CA TYR A 15 1.40 -11.36 -7.82
C TYR A 15 2.72 -11.58 -8.57
N THR A 16 2.87 -12.76 -9.16
CA THR A 16 3.96 -13.07 -10.10
C THR A 16 3.49 -12.89 -11.54
N ASN A 17 2.41 -13.58 -11.90
CA ASN A 17 1.80 -13.55 -13.22
C ASN A 17 0.33 -13.97 -13.14
N TYR A 18 -0.41 -13.72 -14.22
CA TYR A 18 -1.86 -13.96 -14.29
C TYR A 18 -2.23 -15.45 -14.12
N ALA A 19 -1.44 -16.36 -14.71
CA ALA A 19 -1.74 -17.79 -14.66
C ALA A 19 -1.60 -18.36 -13.24
N GLU A 20 -0.55 -17.97 -12.50
CA GLU A 20 -0.39 -18.33 -11.09
C GLU A 20 -1.49 -17.75 -10.22
N ALA A 21 -1.87 -16.49 -10.44
CA ALA A 21 -2.96 -15.87 -9.70
C ALA A 21 -4.29 -16.60 -9.92
N LEU A 22 -4.58 -17.05 -11.15
CA LEU A 22 -5.77 -17.87 -11.44
C LEU A 22 -5.80 -19.18 -10.65
N GLN A 23 -4.64 -19.80 -10.43
CA GLN A 23 -4.54 -21.09 -9.75
C GLN A 23 -4.52 -20.96 -8.23
N GLN A 24 -3.88 -19.90 -7.70
CA GLN A 24 -3.54 -19.82 -6.27
C GLN A 24 -4.41 -18.86 -5.47
N TRP A 25 -4.98 -17.82 -6.09
CA TRP A 25 -5.73 -16.81 -5.35
C TRP A 25 -7.16 -17.28 -5.05
N PRO A 26 -7.73 -16.91 -3.88
CA PRO A 26 -9.11 -17.27 -3.51
C PRO A 26 -10.12 -16.77 -4.55
N ILE A 27 -10.96 -17.67 -5.06
CA ILE A 27 -11.87 -17.38 -6.18
C ILE A 27 -12.86 -16.26 -5.86
N GLU A 28 -13.23 -16.09 -4.58
CA GLU A 28 -14.20 -15.12 -4.10
C GLU A 28 -13.73 -13.68 -4.31
N CYS A 29 -12.43 -13.41 -4.24
CA CYS A 29 -11.87 -12.07 -4.36
C CYS A 29 -10.90 -11.91 -5.53
N ARG A 30 -10.51 -13.01 -6.19
CA ARG A 30 -9.46 -13.04 -7.22
C ARG A 30 -9.66 -12.02 -8.32
N ASP A 31 -10.81 -12.05 -9.00
CA ASP A 31 -11.02 -11.25 -10.21
C ASP A 31 -11.07 -9.75 -9.87
N VAL A 32 -11.66 -9.41 -8.71
CA VAL A 32 -11.67 -8.03 -8.18
C VAL A 32 -10.26 -7.56 -7.82
N ALA A 33 -9.47 -8.40 -7.16
CA ALA A 33 -8.10 -8.08 -6.78
C ALA A 33 -7.18 -7.92 -8.01
N LEU A 34 -7.34 -8.77 -9.03
CA LEU A 34 -6.63 -8.66 -10.29
C LEU A 34 -7.01 -7.39 -11.06
N GLN A 35 -8.30 -7.05 -11.11
CA GLN A 35 -8.75 -5.81 -11.72
C GLN A 35 -8.21 -4.57 -10.98
N TYR A 36 -8.16 -4.61 -9.65
CA TYR A 36 -7.53 -3.55 -8.85
C TYR A 36 -6.04 -3.39 -9.20
N LEU A 37 -5.26 -4.48 -9.24
CA LEU A 37 -3.85 -4.41 -9.65
C LEU A 37 -3.67 -3.84 -11.06
N LYS A 38 -4.50 -4.29 -12.00
CA LYS A 38 -4.45 -3.81 -13.38
C LYS A 38 -4.74 -2.31 -13.48
N THR A 39 -5.77 -1.83 -12.78
CA THR A 39 -6.20 -0.41 -12.85
C THR A 39 -5.29 0.52 -12.07
N SER A 40 -4.75 0.08 -10.94
CA SER A 40 -3.81 0.86 -10.13
C SER A 40 -2.41 0.99 -10.74
N HIS A 41 -2.03 0.08 -11.65
CA HIS A 41 -0.68 0.04 -12.21
C HIS A 41 -0.25 1.37 -12.84
N GLU A 42 -1.12 1.97 -13.66
CA GLU A 42 -0.82 3.20 -14.38
C GLU A 42 -0.69 4.41 -13.45
N MET A 43 -1.53 4.47 -12.41
CA MET A 43 -1.42 5.46 -11.34
C MET A 43 -0.08 5.37 -10.61
N VAL A 44 0.37 4.16 -10.25
CA VAL A 44 1.67 3.97 -9.58
C VAL A 44 2.83 4.44 -10.46
N ARG A 45 2.80 4.13 -11.77
CA ARG A 45 3.82 4.61 -12.72
C ARG A 45 3.88 6.14 -12.74
N ASN A 46 2.73 6.80 -12.81
CA ASN A 46 2.65 8.26 -12.84
C ASN A 46 3.17 8.90 -11.55
N LEU A 47 2.85 8.31 -10.40
CA LEU A 47 3.35 8.75 -9.09
C LEU A 47 4.88 8.62 -9.01
N LEU A 48 5.45 7.48 -9.42
CA LEU A 48 6.91 7.27 -9.42
C LEU A 48 7.62 8.26 -10.34
N LYS A 49 7.09 8.50 -11.55
CA LYS A 49 7.60 9.51 -12.48
C LYS A 49 7.62 10.90 -11.84
N ALA A 50 6.53 11.30 -11.18
CA ALA A 50 6.44 12.59 -10.53
C ALA A 50 7.40 12.72 -9.33
N LEU A 51 7.45 11.71 -8.46
CA LEU A 51 8.28 11.74 -7.25
C LEU A 51 9.78 11.75 -7.57
N LEU A 52 10.25 10.79 -8.36
CA LEU A 52 11.68 10.64 -8.65
C LEU A 52 12.17 11.64 -9.70
N GLY A 53 11.32 12.03 -10.65
CA GLY A 53 11.64 13.09 -11.62
C GLY A 53 11.93 14.42 -10.94
N ASN A 54 11.17 14.77 -9.88
CA ASN A 54 11.43 15.97 -9.08
C ASN A 54 12.71 15.89 -8.23
N LEU A 55 13.29 14.70 -8.06
CA LEU A 55 14.59 14.49 -7.43
C LEU A 55 15.74 14.46 -8.47
N GLY A 56 15.46 14.75 -9.73
CA GLY A 56 16.45 14.76 -10.82
C GLY A 56 16.80 13.37 -11.36
N VAL A 57 16.02 12.34 -11.04
CA VAL A 57 16.24 10.98 -11.54
C VAL A 57 15.61 10.82 -12.91
N GLU A 58 16.42 10.51 -13.92
CA GLU A 58 15.91 10.12 -15.24
C GLU A 58 15.32 8.70 -15.19
N LEU A 59 14.00 8.63 -15.31
CA LEU A 59 13.23 7.40 -15.34
C LEU A 59 12.78 7.06 -16.76
N ASP A 60 13.26 5.94 -17.27
CA ASP A 60 12.67 5.23 -18.41
C ASP A 60 11.70 4.14 -17.92
N ASP A 61 10.97 3.52 -18.84
CA ASP A 61 9.98 2.51 -18.50
C ASP A 61 10.61 1.28 -17.81
N SER A 62 11.85 0.91 -18.13
CA SER A 62 12.52 -0.25 -17.54
C SER A 62 12.91 -0.01 -16.07
N LYS A 63 13.37 1.20 -15.73
CA LYS A 63 13.66 1.58 -14.34
C LYS A 63 12.40 1.59 -13.49
N ILE A 64 11.29 2.09 -14.05
CA ILE A 64 9.99 2.09 -13.37
C ILE A 64 9.52 0.66 -13.14
N ASP A 65 9.70 -0.23 -14.13
CA ASP A 65 9.34 -1.64 -14.01
C ASP A 65 10.09 -2.34 -12.86
N THR A 66 11.35 -1.98 -12.62
CA THR A 66 12.13 -2.45 -11.46
C THR A 66 11.51 -2.01 -10.13
N PHE A 67 11.05 -0.76 -10.01
CA PHE A 67 10.41 -0.26 -8.78
C PHE A 67 9.06 -0.93 -8.49
N ILE A 68 8.37 -1.44 -9.52
CA ILE A 68 7.05 -2.06 -9.39
C ILE A 68 7.10 -3.59 -9.56
N GLU A 69 8.29 -4.19 -9.57
CA GLU A 69 8.49 -5.62 -9.87
C GLU A 69 7.65 -6.48 -8.91
N LYS A 70 7.84 -6.27 -7.60
CA LYS A 70 7.13 -7.01 -6.57
C LYS A 70 5.80 -6.35 -6.24
N LYS A 71 4.70 -7.05 -6.57
CA LYS A 71 3.33 -6.63 -6.26
C LYS A 71 2.71 -7.58 -5.26
N MET A 72 2.02 -7.04 -4.26
CA MET A 72 1.33 -7.79 -3.24
C MET A 72 -0.01 -7.12 -2.92
N VAL A 73 -1.08 -7.90 -2.83
CA VAL A 73 -2.39 -7.45 -2.37
C VAL A 73 -2.63 -8.06 -0.99
N ASN A 74 -2.82 -7.19 0.00
CA ASN A 74 -3.16 -7.58 1.36
C ASN A 74 -4.58 -7.12 1.65
N MET A 75 -5.47 -8.07 1.95
CA MET A 75 -6.82 -7.78 2.44
C MET A 75 -6.82 -7.98 3.96
N ASN A 76 -6.93 -6.88 4.71
CA ASN A 76 -6.91 -6.90 6.17
C ASN A 76 -8.33 -6.76 6.72
N PHE A 77 -8.67 -7.59 7.71
CA PHE A 77 -9.91 -7.51 8.47
C PHE A 77 -9.60 -7.30 9.96
N TYR A 78 -10.12 -6.21 10.52
CA TYR A 78 -9.92 -5.83 11.92
C TYR A 78 -11.24 -6.02 12.67
N PRO A 79 -11.36 -7.02 13.57
CA PRO A 79 -12.59 -7.26 14.33
C PRO A 79 -12.93 -6.09 15.26
N THR A 80 -14.23 -5.91 15.55
CA THR A 80 -14.84 -4.75 16.24
C THR A 80 -14.38 -4.48 17.68
N TYR A 81 -13.49 -5.29 18.25
CA TYR A 81 -13.06 -5.19 19.65
C TYR A 81 -11.75 -4.39 19.85
N GLY A 82 -11.41 -3.47 18.94
CA GLY A 82 -10.20 -2.63 19.02
C GLY A 82 -10.44 -1.19 18.60
N ILE A 83 -9.44 -0.33 18.86
CA ILE A 83 -9.32 1.01 18.28
C ILE A 83 -9.17 0.81 16.76
N GLY A 84 -10.28 0.85 16.03
CA GLY A 84 -10.28 0.86 14.57
C GLY A 84 -9.81 2.21 14.04
N GLY A 85 -9.33 2.24 12.80
CA GLY A 85 -8.91 3.48 12.13
C GLY A 85 -7.45 3.41 11.66
N LEU A 86 -7.14 4.24 10.66
CA LEU A 86 -5.78 4.41 10.17
C LEU A 86 -5.17 5.62 10.87
N TYR A 87 -4.05 5.44 11.56
CA TYR A 87 -3.35 6.52 12.23
C TYR A 87 -1.95 6.68 11.64
N VAL A 88 -1.52 7.93 11.48
CA VAL A 88 -0.15 8.28 11.11
C VAL A 88 0.51 9.01 12.28
N LYS A 89 1.78 8.72 12.52
CA LYS A 89 2.57 9.46 13.51
C LYS A 89 3.19 10.68 12.85
N VAL A 90 2.93 11.86 13.39
CA VAL A 90 3.56 13.08 12.90
C VAL A 90 5.03 13.09 13.35
N PRO A 91 6.00 13.29 12.44
CA PRO A 91 7.41 13.41 12.81
C PRO A 91 7.63 14.52 13.86
N LYS A 92 8.67 14.38 14.69
CA LYS A 92 8.93 15.36 15.76
C LYS A 92 9.64 16.62 15.26
N ASP A 93 10.28 16.49 14.11
CA ASP A 93 11.18 17.44 13.46
C ASP A 93 10.47 18.29 12.40
N VAL A 94 9.18 18.06 12.14
CA VAL A 94 8.38 18.93 11.29
C VAL A 94 7.73 20.06 12.10
N ASP A 95 7.68 21.25 11.50
CA ASP A 95 6.98 22.41 12.07
C ASP A 95 5.48 22.32 11.75
N MET A 96 4.82 21.33 12.36
CA MET A 96 3.38 21.10 12.26
C MET A 96 2.76 21.04 13.65
N GLU A 97 1.51 21.50 13.77
CA GLU A 97 0.70 21.22 14.94
C GLU A 97 0.60 19.70 15.15
N LYS A 98 0.59 19.24 16.42
CA LYS A 98 0.56 17.80 16.80
C LYS A 98 1.83 16.99 16.51
N LYS A 99 2.99 17.64 16.36
CA LYS A 99 4.29 16.94 16.21
C LYS A 99 4.51 15.86 17.28
N GLY A 100 4.87 14.66 16.86
CA GLY A 100 5.07 13.51 17.73
C GLY A 100 3.79 12.77 18.16
N GLU A 101 2.60 13.28 17.83
CA GLU A 101 1.31 12.66 18.12
C GLU A 101 0.87 11.70 17.00
N TRP A 102 -0.04 10.77 17.35
CA TRP A 102 -0.76 9.95 16.39
C TRP A 102 -2.02 10.68 15.95
N VAL A 103 -2.17 10.85 14.64
CA VAL A 103 -3.32 11.55 14.03
C VAL A 103 -4.11 10.54 13.20
N GLU A 104 -5.43 10.52 13.39
CA GLU A 104 -6.34 9.71 12.60
C GLU A 104 -6.44 10.26 11.17
N ILE A 105 -6.39 9.37 10.19
CA ILE A 105 -6.68 9.66 8.80
C ILE A 105 -8.16 9.34 8.56
N PRO A 106 -9.03 10.35 8.39
CA PRO A 106 -10.45 10.09 8.18
C PRO A 106 -10.67 9.37 6.84
N PRO A 107 -11.58 8.39 6.77
CA PRO A 107 -11.92 7.74 5.50
C PRO A 107 -12.66 8.72 4.59
N ILE A 108 -12.04 9.07 3.46
CA ILE A 108 -12.64 9.91 2.42
C ILE A 108 -13.12 8.99 1.28
N PRO A 109 -14.44 8.97 0.95
CA PRO A 109 -14.95 8.13 -0.13
C PRO A 109 -14.22 8.38 -1.46
N GLY A 110 -13.74 7.31 -2.09
CA GLY A 110 -13.03 7.38 -3.37
C GLY A 110 -11.57 7.85 -3.28
N ALA A 111 -11.05 8.17 -2.09
CA ALA A 111 -9.65 8.52 -1.90
C ALA A 111 -8.78 7.28 -1.67
N LEU A 112 -7.49 7.40 -2.03
CA LEU A 112 -6.45 6.44 -1.70
C LEU A 112 -5.45 7.08 -0.75
N VAL A 113 -4.94 6.29 0.20
CA VAL A 113 -3.83 6.69 1.06
C VAL A 113 -2.56 6.06 0.49
N ILE A 114 -1.58 6.90 0.16
CA ILE A 114 -0.28 6.49 -0.37
C ILE A 114 0.78 6.91 0.65
N ASN A 115 1.67 6.00 1.00
CA ASN A 115 2.84 6.27 1.83
C ASN A 115 4.13 5.95 1.06
N VAL A 116 5.24 6.51 1.54
CA VAL A 116 6.59 6.17 1.08
C VAL A 116 7.16 5.14 2.06
N GLY A 117 7.69 4.05 1.52
CA GLY A 117 8.39 3.03 2.31
C GLY A 117 9.89 3.07 2.05
N ASP A 118 10.67 2.42 2.90
CA ASP A 118 12.15 2.53 2.98
C ASP A 118 12.93 2.24 1.68
N MET A 119 12.34 1.54 0.71
CA MET A 119 13.00 1.23 -0.57
C MET A 119 12.99 2.42 -1.56
N LEU A 120 12.07 3.36 -1.38
CA LEU A 120 12.03 4.64 -2.11
C LEU A 120 12.88 5.68 -1.38
#